data_AF-A0AAN4P9I4-F1
#
_entry.id   AF-A0AAN4P9I4-F1
#
_cell.length_a   1.000
_cell.length_b   1.000
_cell.length_c   1.000
_cell.angle_alpha   90.00
_cell.angle_beta   90.00
_cell.angle_gamma   90.00
#
_symmetry.space_group_name_H-M   'P 1'
#
loop_
_entity.id
_entity.type
_entity.pdbx_description
1 polymer ?
#
loop_
_entity_poly.entity_id
_entity_poly.type
_entity_poly.pdbx_seq_one_letter_code
_entity_poly.pdbx_strand_id
1 'polypeptide(L)'
;MTTIVIIAALLFLACLTFWLNKENLRVLRRWHLHHVSNLPYRQGIEIILLSFQLCLIFGYFLFLWSKGESTSYFVSFLGQGNFDWRFFFFLILYILALIEVTMFVLIGLIEVVFKIDSRATFQKMTWLAFTKQQPLASILLLLLTTLTDAAFYFGIVHLSLREERWGFLLTVLSFAVVKACSFKGNPEKIVAFLLFLNIGIWCMVATLLYGWFVGMLLLGLTYMIISFKEQHR
;
A
#
# COMPACT_ATOMS: atom_id res chain seq x y z
N MET A 1 22.67 -1.08 11.64
CA MET A 1 22.29 -2.51 11.47
C MET A 1 20.79 -2.68 11.23
N THR A 2 19.92 -2.08 12.04
CA THR A 2 18.44 -2.07 11.84
C THR A 2 18.02 -1.53 10.48
N THR A 3 18.63 -0.44 10.03
CA THR A 3 18.38 0.18 8.72
C THR A 3 18.65 -0.76 7.54
N ILE A 4 19.77 -1.48 7.56
CA ILE A 4 20.15 -2.46 6.53
C ILE A 4 19.14 -3.62 6.48
N VAL A 5 18.72 -4.12 7.65
CA VAL A 5 17.72 -5.20 7.75
C VAL A 5 16.38 -4.77 7.16
N ILE A 6 15.96 -3.53 7.41
CA ILE A 6 14.70 -2.99 6.88
C ILE A 6 14.77 -2.79 5.37
N ILE A 7 15.87 -2.23 4.85
CA ILE A 7 16.06 -2.08 3.41
C ILE A 7 16.05 -3.45 2.72
N ALA A 8 16.72 -4.45 3.29
CA ALA A 8 16.71 -5.82 2.78
C ALA A 8 15.28 -6.42 2.80
N ALA A 9 14.52 -6.22 3.87
CA ALA A 9 13.13 -6.67 3.96
C ALA A 9 12.22 -5.98 2.92
N LEU A 10 12.41 -4.68 2.68
CA LEU A 10 11.67 -3.93 1.66
C LEU A 10 12.01 -4.40 0.25
N LEU A 11 13.28 -4.62 -0.04
CA LEU A 11 13.73 -5.19 -1.33
C LEU A 11 13.19 -6.60 -1.53
N PHE A 12 13.22 -7.43 -0.49
CA PHE A 12 12.64 -8.77 -0.52
C PHE A 12 11.14 -8.70 -0.82
N LEU A 13 10.40 -7.82 -0.14
CA LEU A 13 8.96 -7.66 -0.36
C LEU A 13 8.66 -7.15 -1.78
N ALA A 14 9.44 -6.20 -2.30
CA ALA A 14 9.29 -5.72 -3.67
C ALA A 14 9.55 -6.84 -4.70
N CYS A 15 10.61 -7.64 -4.48
CA CYS A 15 10.96 -8.77 -5.34
C CYS A 15 9.89 -9.88 -5.28
N LEU A 16 9.41 -10.19 -4.08
CA LEU A 16 8.35 -11.17 -3.85
C LEU A 16 7.03 -10.72 -4.52
N THR A 17 6.67 -9.44 -4.40
CA THR A 17 5.48 -8.85 -5.04
C THR A 17 5.58 -8.92 -6.56
N PHE A 18 6.74 -8.60 -7.10
CA PHE A 18 7.01 -8.72 -8.53
C PHE A 18 6.96 -10.17 -9.02
N TRP A 19 7.52 -11.10 -8.24
CA TRP A 19 7.56 -12.51 -8.59
C TRP A 19 6.16 -13.13 -8.59
N LEU A 20 5.38 -12.91 -7.54
CA LEU A 20 4.02 -13.46 -7.38
C LEU A 20 3.05 -12.96 -8.45
N ASN A 21 3.22 -11.73 -8.95
CA ASN A 21 2.38 -11.17 -10.02
C ASN A 21 2.87 -11.51 -11.45
N LYS A 22 3.92 -12.33 -11.61
CA LYS A 22 4.40 -12.77 -12.91
C LYS A 22 3.46 -13.81 -13.54
N GLU A 23 3.07 -13.59 -14.80
CA GLU A 23 2.03 -14.36 -15.51
C GLU A 23 2.34 -15.86 -15.70
N ASN A 24 3.59 -16.25 -15.52
CA ASN A 24 4.07 -17.61 -15.79
C ASN A 24 4.07 -18.54 -14.56
N LEU A 25 3.51 -18.12 -13.43
CA LEU A 25 3.39 -18.97 -12.23
C LEU A 25 2.27 -20.01 -12.37
N ARG A 26 2.46 -20.92 -13.33
CA ARG A 26 1.57 -22.08 -13.57
C ARG A 26 1.42 -22.94 -12.32
N VAL A 27 2.47 -23.04 -11.50
CA VAL A 27 2.48 -23.82 -10.26
C VAL A 27 1.53 -23.22 -9.21
N LEU A 28 1.60 -21.91 -8.98
CA LEU A 28 0.74 -21.22 -8.01
C LEU A 28 -0.73 -21.28 -8.47
N ARG A 29 -0.98 -21.12 -9.77
CA ARG A 29 -2.32 -21.26 -10.36
C ARG A 29 -2.87 -22.67 -10.21
N ARG A 30 -2.05 -23.71 -10.43
CA ARG A 30 -2.44 -25.12 -10.22
C ARG A 30 -2.70 -25.42 -8.75
N TRP A 31 -1.86 -24.90 -7.85
CA TRP A 31 -2.05 -25.07 -6.41
C TRP A 31 -3.35 -24.41 -5.93
N HIS A 32 -3.62 -23.17 -6.37
CA HIS A 32 -4.87 -22.47 -6.11
C HIS A 32 -6.08 -23.26 -6.63
N LEU A 33 -6.05 -23.74 -7.87
CA LEU A 33 -7.13 -24.56 -8.43
C LEU A 33 -7.38 -25.85 -7.64
N HIS A 34 -6.36 -26.40 -6.99
CA HIS A 34 -6.45 -27.66 -6.24
C HIS A 34 -6.87 -27.48 -4.77
N HIS A 35 -6.52 -26.35 -4.13
CA HIS A 35 -6.74 -26.14 -2.70
C HIS A 35 -7.74 -25.04 -2.36
N VAL A 36 -7.93 -24.06 -3.24
CA VAL A 36 -8.71 -22.85 -2.98
C VAL A 36 -9.59 -22.54 -4.20
N SER A 37 -10.62 -23.37 -4.44
CA SER A 37 -11.57 -23.13 -5.53
C SER A 37 -12.53 -21.97 -5.26
N ASN A 38 -12.62 -21.53 -4.00
CA ASN A 38 -13.65 -20.59 -3.55
C ASN A 38 -13.22 -19.12 -3.61
N LEU A 39 -11.95 -18.80 -3.84
CA LEU A 39 -11.45 -17.42 -3.94
C LEU A 39 -10.98 -17.11 -5.36
N PRO A 40 -11.06 -15.85 -5.83
CA PRO A 40 -10.37 -15.41 -7.03
C PRO A 40 -8.85 -15.51 -6.84
N TYR A 41 -8.14 -16.00 -7.87
CA TYR A 41 -6.67 -16.14 -7.86
C TYR A 41 -5.93 -14.89 -7.39
N ARG A 42 -6.47 -13.70 -7.71
CA ARG A 42 -5.90 -12.42 -7.30
C ARG A 42 -6.00 -12.17 -5.80
N GLN A 43 -7.16 -12.46 -5.18
CA GLN A 43 -7.32 -12.38 -3.73
C GLN A 43 -6.39 -13.39 -3.03
N GLY A 44 -6.15 -14.56 -3.65
CA GLY A 44 -5.16 -15.52 -3.17
C GLY A 44 -3.73 -14.98 -3.15
N ILE A 45 -3.30 -14.26 -4.19
CA ILE A 45 -1.97 -13.60 -4.22
C ILE A 45 -1.89 -12.53 -3.12
N GLU A 46 -2.95 -11.74 -2.94
CA GLU A 46 -3.01 -10.72 -1.90
C GLU A 46 -2.87 -11.34 -0.51
N ILE A 47 -3.60 -12.43 -0.20
CA ILE A 47 -3.48 -13.15 1.07
C ILE A 47 -2.03 -13.62 1.32
N ILE A 48 -1.36 -14.15 0.30
CA ILE A 48 0.05 -14.57 0.41
C ILE A 48 0.94 -13.37 0.75
N LEU A 49 0.79 -12.25 0.03
CA LEU A 49 1.56 -11.03 0.27
C LEU A 49 1.34 -10.48 1.67
N LEU A 50 0.08 -10.46 2.10
CA LEU A 50 -0.34 -10.03 3.44
C LEU A 50 0.27 -10.94 4.51
N SER A 51 0.31 -12.26 4.28
CA SER A 51 0.94 -13.22 5.18
C SER A 51 2.44 -12.95 5.33
N PHE A 52 3.15 -12.69 4.22
CA PHE A 52 4.56 -12.30 4.28
C PHE A 52 4.77 -10.97 5.01
N GLN A 53 3.93 -9.96 4.78
CA GLN A 53 3.99 -8.69 5.50
C GLN A 53 3.77 -8.90 7.01
N LEU A 54 2.81 -9.72 7.41
CA LEU A 54 2.58 -10.07 8.82
C LEU A 54 3.77 -10.81 9.43
N CYS A 55 4.41 -11.73 8.69
CA CYS A 55 5.64 -12.38 9.13
C CYS A 55 6.78 -11.38 9.34
N LEU A 56 6.92 -10.37 8.47
CA LEU A 56 7.94 -9.32 8.63
C LEU A 56 7.65 -8.44 9.84
N ILE A 57 6.39 -8.06 10.06
CA ILE A 57 5.95 -7.32 11.25
C ILE A 57 6.29 -8.12 12.51
N PHE A 58 5.91 -9.40 12.54
CA PHE A 58 6.16 -10.27 13.69
C PHE A 58 7.66 -10.49 13.93
N GLY A 59 8.43 -10.75 12.87
CA GLY A 59 9.89 -10.88 12.96
C GLY A 59 10.58 -9.62 13.48
N TYR A 60 10.09 -8.44 13.11
CA TYR A 60 10.57 -7.17 13.66
C TYR A 60 10.32 -7.06 15.17
N PHE A 61 9.12 -7.43 15.65
CA PHE A 61 8.84 -7.45 17.08
C PHE A 61 9.68 -8.47 17.85
N LEU A 62 9.89 -9.67 17.30
CA LEU A 62 10.80 -10.66 17.89
C LEU A 62 12.24 -10.13 17.96
N PHE A 63 12.69 -9.39 16.95
CA PHE A 63 14.02 -8.79 16.94
C PHE A 63 14.16 -7.70 18.01
N LEU A 64 13.16 -6.83 18.17
CA LEU A 64 13.13 -5.83 19.26
C LEU A 64 13.12 -6.49 20.64
N TRP A 65 12.33 -7.55 20.80
CA TRP A 65 12.28 -8.35 22.02
C TRP A 65 13.65 -8.96 22.35
N SER A 66 14.33 -9.54 21.37
CA SER A 66 15.67 -10.11 21.53
C SER A 66 16.72 -9.07 21.94
N LYS A 67 16.50 -7.80 21.64
CA LYS A 67 17.39 -6.69 22.05
C LYS A 67 17.04 -6.08 23.40
N GLY A 68 15.92 -6.48 24.01
CA GLY A 68 15.41 -5.85 25.23
C GLY A 68 14.92 -4.41 25.01
N GLU A 69 14.69 -4.00 23.76
CA GLU A 69 14.15 -2.67 23.46
C GLU A 69 12.65 -2.64 23.75
N SER A 70 12.19 -1.61 24.46
CA SER A 70 10.77 -1.53 24.82
C SER A 70 9.92 -1.18 23.60
N THR A 71 8.87 -1.97 23.36
CA THR A 71 7.83 -1.71 22.35
C THR A 71 6.89 -0.56 22.73
N SER A 72 7.08 0.05 23.92
CA SER A 72 6.26 1.15 24.43
C SER A 72 6.24 2.36 23.50
N TYR A 73 7.35 2.63 22.80
CA TYR A 73 7.44 3.70 21.80
C TYR A 73 6.53 3.44 20.60
N PHE A 74 6.40 2.18 20.16
CA PHE A 74 5.49 1.83 19.08
C PHE A 74 4.03 1.92 19.52
N VAL A 75 3.71 1.40 20.71
CA VAL A 75 2.34 1.44 21.27
C VAL A 75 1.88 2.88 21.51
N SER A 76 2.76 3.73 22.06
CA SER A 76 2.45 5.15 22.26
C SER A 76 2.28 5.89 20.93
N PHE A 77 3.09 5.58 19.91
CA PHE A 77 2.95 6.14 18.57
C PHE A 77 1.60 5.76 17.91
N LEU A 78 1.17 4.50 18.04
CA LEU A 78 -0.15 4.07 17.55
C LEU A 78 -1.31 4.79 18.24
N GLY A 79 -1.14 5.13 19.52
CA GLY A 79 -2.14 5.84 20.32
C GLY A 79 -2.15 7.36 20.13
N GLN A 80 -1.23 7.94 19.37
CA GLN A 80 -1.18 9.37 19.11
C GLN A 80 -2.19 9.77 18.02
N GLY A 81 -3.12 10.63 18.39
CA GLY A 81 -4.06 11.27 17.48
C GLY A 81 -4.34 12.69 17.94
N ASN A 82 -4.08 13.66 17.07
CA ASN A 82 -4.43 15.05 17.33
C ASN A 82 -5.46 15.49 16.29
N PHE A 83 -6.73 15.52 16.72
CA PHE A 83 -7.83 15.96 15.89
C PHE A 83 -8.07 17.45 16.11
N ASP A 84 -7.65 18.25 15.13
CA ASP A 84 -7.88 19.70 15.08
C ASP A 84 -8.76 20.04 13.86
N TRP A 85 -9.44 21.18 13.87
CA TRP A 85 -10.34 21.60 12.77
C TRP A 85 -9.55 21.81 11.47
N ARG A 86 -8.24 22.06 11.57
CA ARG A 86 -7.28 22.10 10.46
C ARG A 86 -7.23 20.79 9.67
N PHE A 87 -7.60 19.67 10.30
CA PHE A 87 -7.73 18.38 9.63
C PHE A 87 -8.76 18.41 8.50
N PHE A 88 -9.89 19.11 8.66
CA PHE A 88 -10.90 19.20 7.60
C PHE A 88 -10.37 19.90 6.35
N PHE A 89 -9.61 20.98 6.51
CA PHE A 89 -8.96 21.66 5.39
C PHE A 89 -7.90 20.76 4.74
N PHE A 90 -7.12 20.05 5.54
CA PHE A 90 -6.16 19.07 5.04
C PHE A 90 -6.85 17.95 4.24
N LEU A 91 -7.98 17.44 4.72
CA LEU A 91 -8.76 16.40 4.04
C LEU A 91 -9.32 16.88 2.70
N ILE A 92 -9.82 18.12 2.64
CA ILE A 92 -10.30 18.72 1.38
C ILE A 92 -9.15 18.85 0.39
N LEU A 93 -8.00 19.38 0.83
CA LEU A 93 -6.80 19.49 0.00
C LEU A 93 -6.31 18.12 -0.48
N TYR A 94 -6.39 17.11 0.38
CA TYR A 94 -6.02 15.74 0.04
C TYR A 94 -6.93 15.17 -1.05
N ILE A 95 -8.25 15.30 -0.91
CA ILE A 95 -9.21 14.81 -1.91
C ILE A 95 -9.00 15.53 -3.24
N LEU A 96 -8.79 16.84 -3.19
CA LEU A 96 -8.53 17.65 -4.39
C LEU A 96 -7.22 17.22 -5.05
N ALA A 97 -6.14 17.04 -4.29
CA ALA A 97 -4.87 16.52 -4.79
C ALA A 97 -5.00 15.10 -5.35
N LEU A 98 -5.83 14.25 -4.74
CA LEU A 98 -6.07 12.90 -5.24
C LEU A 98 -6.78 12.94 -6.60
N ILE A 99 -7.76 13.82 -6.79
CA ILE A 99 -8.45 13.99 -8.08
C ILE A 99 -7.51 14.62 -9.12
N GLU A 100 -6.88 15.75 -8.78
CA GLU A 100 -6.05 16.52 -9.70
C GLU A 100 -4.81 15.78 -10.14
N VAL A 101 -4.08 15.15 -9.21
CA VAL A 101 -2.87 14.40 -9.56
C VAL A 101 -3.24 13.14 -10.32
N THR A 102 -4.37 12.49 -10.02
CA THR A 102 -4.85 11.36 -10.82
C THR A 102 -5.18 11.81 -12.24
N MET A 103 -5.87 12.95 -12.42
CA MET A 103 -6.14 13.54 -13.74
C MET A 103 -4.85 13.94 -14.48
N PHE A 104 -3.91 14.58 -13.79
CA PHE A 104 -2.64 15.02 -14.37
C PHE A 104 -1.77 13.85 -14.79
N VAL A 105 -1.66 12.81 -13.96
CA VAL A 105 -0.92 11.59 -14.29
C VAL A 105 -1.60 10.86 -15.46
N LEU A 106 -2.93 10.74 -15.46
CA LEU A 106 -3.66 10.08 -16.54
C LEU A 106 -3.55 10.83 -17.87
N ILE A 107 -3.92 12.10 -17.90
CA ILE A 107 -3.98 12.90 -19.14
C ILE A 107 -2.58 13.35 -19.55
N GLY A 108 -1.82 13.95 -18.64
CA GLY A 108 -0.51 14.52 -18.94
C GLY A 108 0.55 13.46 -19.24
N LEU A 109 0.61 12.37 -18.48
CA LEU A 109 1.65 11.36 -18.68
C LEU A 109 1.21 10.28 -19.68
N ILE A 110 0.03 9.68 -19.51
CA ILE A 110 -0.35 8.53 -20.36
C ILE A 110 -0.76 8.98 -21.77
N GLU A 111 -1.62 9.98 -21.87
CA GLU A 111 -2.13 10.44 -23.17
C GLU A 111 -1.10 11.29 -23.92
N VAL A 112 -0.47 12.27 -23.26
CA VAL A 112 0.45 13.18 -23.97
C VAL A 112 1.84 12.57 -24.16
N VAL A 113 2.45 11.99 -23.11
CA VAL A 113 3.83 11.45 -23.21
C VAL A 113 3.85 10.05 -23.82
N PHE A 114 3.02 9.13 -23.29
CA PHE A 114 3.02 7.74 -23.76
C PHE A 114 2.14 7.50 -24.98
N LYS A 115 1.26 8.46 -25.36
CA LYS A 115 0.29 8.31 -26.46
C LYS A 115 -0.58 7.06 -26.32
N ILE A 116 -0.91 6.69 -25.09
CA ILE A 116 -1.76 5.55 -24.75
C ILE A 116 -3.09 6.11 -24.25
N ASP A 117 -4.18 5.40 -24.52
CA ASP A 117 -5.50 5.74 -23.98
C ASP A 117 -5.47 5.63 -22.44
N SER A 118 -5.54 6.80 -21.77
CA SER A 118 -5.47 6.89 -20.31
C SER A 118 -6.68 6.22 -19.67
N ARG A 119 -7.85 6.31 -20.31
CA ARG A 119 -9.10 5.73 -19.82
C ARG A 119 -9.03 4.22 -19.85
N ALA A 120 -8.53 3.65 -20.95
CA ALA A 120 -8.33 2.21 -21.06
C ALA A 120 -7.31 1.68 -20.03
N THR A 121 -6.22 2.42 -19.80
CA THR A 121 -5.18 2.04 -18.83
C THR A 121 -5.68 2.13 -17.40
N PHE A 122 -6.36 3.23 -17.05
CA PHE A 122 -6.97 3.41 -15.75
C PHE A 122 -8.05 2.38 -15.48
N GLN A 123 -8.83 2.00 -16.49
CA GLN A 123 -9.81 0.93 -16.34
C GLN A 123 -9.12 -0.42 -16.05
N LYS A 124 -8.03 -0.77 -16.74
CA LYS A 124 -7.30 -2.04 -16.51
C LYS A 124 -6.67 -2.12 -15.12
N MET A 125 -6.33 -0.97 -14.51
CA MET A 125 -5.90 -0.91 -13.12
C MET A 125 -7.02 -1.33 -12.17
N THR A 126 -6.87 -2.55 -11.70
CA THR A 126 -7.66 -3.17 -10.64
C THR A 126 -6.65 -3.44 -9.53
N TRP A 127 -6.92 -3.02 -8.31
CA TRP A 127 -5.94 -3.00 -7.22
C TRP A 127 -6.30 -3.99 -6.11
N LEU A 128 -7.59 -4.11 -5.79
CA LEU A 128 -8.15 -5.13 -4.90
C LEU A 128 -9.34 -5.71 -5.64
N ALA A 129 -9.29 -6.99 -6.04
CA ALA A 129 -10.37 -7.61 -6.78
C ALA A 129 -11.63 -7.72 -5.90
N PHE A 130 -12.39 -6.64 -5.78
CA PHE A 130 -13.66 -6.62 -5.08
C PHE A 130 -14.64 -7.43 -5.91
N THR A 131 -15.10 -8.56 -5.38
CA THR A 131 -16.08 -9.40 -6.06
C THR A 131 -17.44 -9.23 -5.42
N LYS A 132 -18.45 -8.90 -6.24
CA LYS A 132 -19.86 -8.82 -5.79
C LYS A 132 -20.36 -10.15 -5.22
N GLN A 133 -19.74 -11.27 -5.61
CA GLN A 133 -20.05 -12.61 -5.11
C GLN A 133 -19.60 -12.82 -3.66
N GLN A 134 -18.55 -12.13 -3.19
CA GLN A 134 -18.01 -12.27 -1.84
C GLN A 134 -17.64 -10.90 -1.25
N PRO A 135 -18.64 -10.05 -0.94
CA PRO A 135 -18.40 -8.68 -0.49
C PRO A 135 -17.74 -8.64 0.89
N LEU A 136 -18.15 -9.52 1.81
CA LEU A 136 -17.58 -9.58 3.17
C LEU A 136 -16.09 -9.94 3.16
N ALA A 137 -15.70 -10.95 2.37
CA ALA A 137 -14.29 -11.35 2.23
C ALA A 137 -13.45 -10.21 1.61
N SER A 138 -14.01 -9.52 0.60
CA SER A 138 -13.34 -8.41 -0.06
C SER A 138 -13.14 -7.21 0.88
N ILE A 139 -14.16 -6.87 1.69
CA ILE A 139 -14.06 -5.79 2.70
C ILE A 139 -13.06 -6.17 3.78
N LEU A 140 -13.07 -7.41 4.26
CA LEU A 140 -12.14 -7.88 5.27
C LEU A 140 -10.70 -7.84 4.76
N LEU A 141 -10.46 -8.27 3.51
CA LEU A 141 -9.15 -8.15 2.86
C LEU A 141 -8.70 -6.70 2.72
N LEU A 142 -9.61 -5.79 2.33
CA LEU A 142 -9.30 -4.36 2.22
C LEU A 142 -8.90 -3.78 3.58
N LEU A 143 -9.68 -4.05 4.63
CA LEU A 143 -9.39 -3.61 6.00
C LEU A 143 -8.05 -4.16 6.50
N LEU A 144 -7.82 -5.46 6.30
CA LEU A 144 -6.60 -6.13 6.74
C LEU A 144 -5.38 -5.57 6.01
N THR A 145 -5.47 -5.38 4.69
CA THR A 145 -4.39 -4.79 3.88
C THR A 145 -4.10 -3.36 4.29
N THR A 146 -5.15 -2.56 4.56
CA THR A 146 -4.99 -1.18 5.05
C THR A 146 -4.25 -1.15 6.37
N LEU A 147 -4.66 -2.01 7.32
CA LEU A 147 -4.07 -2.07 8.65
C LEU A 147 -2.60 -2.53 8.57
N THR A 148 -2.29 -3.56 7.78
CA THR A 148 -0.93 -4.06 7.65
C THR A 148 -0.02 -3.07 6.94
N ASP A 149 -0.48 -2.42 5.88
CA ASP A 149 0.31 -1.39 5.21
C ASP A 149 0.56 -0.18 6.13
N ALA A 150 -0.47 0.30 6.83
CA ALA A 150 -0.32 1.43 7.75
C ALA A 150 0.63 1.09 8.91
N ALA A 151 0.52 -0.11 9.48
CA ALA A 151 1.40 -0.56 10.56
C ALA A 151 2.84 -0.76 10.06
N PHE A 152 3.02 -1.36 8.89
CA PHE A 152 4.34 -1.66 8.35
C PHE A 152 5.05 -0.41 7.84
N TYR A 153 4.44 0.37 6.94
CA TYR A 153 5.10 1.52 6.32
C TYR A 153 5.10 2.76 7.22
N PHE A 154 3.92 3.19 7.69
CA PHE A 154 3.81 4.42 8.49
C PHE A 154 4.13 4.21 9.97
N GLY A 155 4.12 2.97 10.44
CA GLY A 155 4.62 2.58 11.76
C GLY A 155 6.08 2.14 11.71
N ILE A 156 6.33 0.87 11.38
CA ILE A 156 7.64 0.22 11.55
C ILE A 156 8.74 0.87 10.71
N VAL A 157 8.52 1.04 9.40
CA VAL A 157 9.53 1.59 8.48
C VAL A 157 9.80 3.04 8.83
N HIS A 158 8.76 3.86 9.01
CA HIS A 158 8.92 5.24 9.42
C HIS A 158 9.68 5.37 10.74
N LEU A 159 9.22 4.71 11.81
CA LEU A 159 9.82 4.83 13.14
C LEU A 159 11.29 4.37 13.15
N SER A 160 11.59 3.32 12.40
CA SER A 160 12.96 2.80 12.33
C SER A 160 13.91 3.66 11.49
N LEU A 161 13.36 4.52 10.62
CA LEU A 161 14.13 5.44 9.78
C LEU A 161 13.98 6.90 10.24
N ARG A 162 13.30 7.17 11.35
CA ARG A 162 12.97 8.55 11.78
C ARG A 162 14.18 9.44 12.02
N GLU A 163 15.30 8.83 12.42
CA GLU A 163 16.57 9.53 12.70
C GLU A 163 17.41 9.73 11.44
N GLU A 164 17.07 9.04 10.35
CA GLU A 164 17.74 9.16 9.06
C GLU A 164 17.16 10.34 8.27
N ARG A 165 18.03 11.19 7.71
CA ARG A 165 17.62 12.35 6.87
C ARG A 165 16.73 11.93 5.69
N TRP A 166 16.95 10.72 5.18
CA TRP A 166 16.23 10.16 4.04
C TRP A 166 15.06 9.24 4.44
N GLY A 167 14.77 9.10 5.73
CA GLY A 167 13.80 8.12 6.23
C GLY A 167 12.39 8.35 5.72
N PHE A 168 11.95 9.61 5.64
CA PHE A 168 10.68 9.98 5.01
C PHE A 168 10.62 9.52 3.55
N LEU A 169 11.64 9.89 2.76
CA LEU A 169 11.68 9.60 1.33
C LEU A 169 11.74 8.10 1.07
N LEU A 170 12.55 7.35 1.84
CA LEU A 170 12.65 5.89 1.75
C LEU A 170 11.34 5.20 2.11
N THR A 171 10.62 5.69 3.13
CA THR A 171 9.32 5.12 3.52
C THR A 171 8.29 5.28 2.40
N VAL A 172 8.17 6.50 1.86
CA VAL A 172 7.23 6.80 0.77
C VAL A 172 7.59 6.05 -0.50
N LEU A 173 8.87 6.04 -0.88
CA LEU A 173 9.34 5.41 -2.11
C LEU A 173 9.21 3.89 -2.04
N SER A 174 9.53 3.28 -0.89
CA SER A 174 9.34 1.84 -0.70
C SER A 174 7.88 1.42 -0.74
N PHE A 175 6.97 2.21 -0.14
CA PHE A 175 5.54 2.02 -0.27
C PHE A 175 5.10 2.07 -1.75
N ALA A 176 5.49 3.13 -2.46
CA ALA A 176 5.11 3.32 -3.86
C ALA A 176 5.65 2.22 -4.79
N VAL A 177 6.91 1.82 -4.64
CA VAL A 177 7.54 0.76 -5.45
C VAL A 177 6.85 -0.58 -5.20
N VAL A 178 6.66 -0.98 -3.95
CA VAL A 178 6.03 -2.27 -3.63
C VAL A 178 4.61 -2.32 -4.19
N LYS A 179 3.84 -1.23 -4.08
CA LYS A 179 2.48 -1.18 -4.65
C LYS A 179 2.46 -1.14 -6.18
N ALA A 180 3.39 -0.43 -6.81
CA ALA A 180 3.50 -0.39 -8.26
C ALA A 180 3.88 -1.76 -8.85
N CYS A 181 4.70 -2.54 -8.15
CA CYS A 181 5.10 -3.89 -8.56
C CYS A 181 3.91 -4.87 -8.66
N SER A 182 2.75 -4.54 -8.10
CA SER A 182 1.54 -5.36 -8.23
C SER A 182 0.88 -5.29 -9.61
N PHE A 183 1.23 -4.28 -10.42
CA PHE A 183 0.67 -4.10 -11.76
C PHE A 183 1.51 -4.79 -12.82
N LYS A 184 0.88 -5.22 -13.91
CA LYS A 184 1.54 -6.04 -14.93
C LYS A 184 2.12 -5.19 -16.06
N GLY A 185 1.34 -4.27 -16.62
CA GLY A 185 1.78 -3.45 -17.74
C GLY A 185 2.85 -2.44 -17.32
N ASN A 186 3.89 -2.23 -18.13
CA ASN A 186 4.84 -1.15 -17.92
C ASN A 186 4.18 0.23 -17.79
N PRO A 187 3.21 0.63 -18.64
CA PRO A 187 2.51 1.91 -18.44
C PRO A 187 1.67 1.91 -17.17
N GLU A 188 1.05 0.77 -16.82
CA GLU A 188 0.28 0.63 -15.58
C GLU A 188 1.17 0.75 -14.34
N LYS A 189 2.37 0.18 -14.35
CA LYS A 189 3.34 0.28 -13.25
C LYS A 189 3.79 1.71 -13.02
N ILE A 190 4.09 2.45 -14.09
CA ILE A 190 4.54 3.86 -13.99
C ILE A 190 3.43 4.72 -13.38
N VAL A 191 2.20 4.54 -13.86
CA VAL A 191 1.04 5.30 -13.40
C VAL A 191 0.69 4.93 -11.96
N ALA A 192 0.72 3.64 -11.62
CA ALA A 192 0.51 3.18 -10.26
C ALA A 192 1.61 3.74 -9.33
N PHE A 193 2.87 3.72 -9.76
CA PHE A 193 3.97 4.27 -8.99
C PHE A 193 3.76 5.74 -8.66
N LEU A 194 3.41 6.58 -9.65
CA LEU A 194 3.15 8.01 -9.42
C LEU A 194 1.95 8.24 -8.49
N LEU A 195 0.89 7.46 -8.66
CA LEU A 195 -0.32 7.55 -7.86
C LEU A 195 -0.06 7.14 -6.40
N PHE A 196 0.63 6.02 -6.16
CA PHE A 196 1.00 5.57 -4.82
C PHE A 196 2.09 6.43 -4.18
N LEU A 197 2.96 7.07 -4.97
CA LEU A 197 3.92 8.04 -4.45
C LEU A 197 3.20 9.26 -3.90
N ASN A 198 2.21 9.79 -4.62
CA ASN A 198 1.40 10.90 -4.11
C ASN A 198 0.60 10.49 -2.86
N ILE A 199 -0.10 9.35 -2.89
CA ILE A 199 -0.82 8.83 -1.71
C ILE A 199 0.14 8.67 -0.53
N GLY A 200 1.32 8.09 -0.76
CA GLY A 200 2.34 7.87 0.26
C GLY A 200 2.81 9.18 0.90
N ILE A 201 3.07 10.23 0.11
CA ILE A 201 3.44 11.55 0.62
C ILE A 201 2.35 12.07 1.56
N TRP A 202 1.09 12.10 1.11
CA TRP A 202 0.01 12.67 1.90
C TRP A 202 -0.32 11.87 3.16
N CYS A 203 -0.39 10.55 3.07
CA CYS A 203 -0.61 9.70 4.25
C CYS A 203 0.53 9.84 5.26
N MET A 204 1.77 10.01 4.78
CA MET A 204 2.92 10.22 5.64
C MET A 204 2.92 11.61 6.28
N VAL A 205 2.62 12.66 5.52
CA VAL A 205 2.43 14.01 6.08
C VAL A 205 1.30 14.02 7.12
N ALA A 206 0.19 13.34 6.85
CA ALA A 206 -0.91 13.21 7.80
C ALA A 206 -0.49 12.47 9.08
N THR A 207 0.29 11.39 8.94
CA THR A 207 0.85 10.64 10.06
C THR A 207 1.73 11.52 10.95
N LEU A 208 2.55 12.38 10.35
CA LEU A 208 3.46 13.29 11.06
C LEU A 208 2.72 14.43 11.76
N LEU A 209 1.70 15.00 11.12
CA LEU A 209 1.00 16.20 11.60
C LEU A 209 -0.13 15.88 12.59
N TYR A 210 -0.88 14.82 12.34
CA TYR A 210 -2.12 14.51 13.06
C TYR A 210 -2.09 13.15 13.76
N GLY A 211 -1.03 12.37 13.57
CA GLY A 211 -0.83 11.06 14.18
C GLY A 211 -1.15 9.89 13.26
N TRP A 212 -0.68 8.70 13.66
CA TRP A 212 -0.74 7.48 12.86
C TRP A 212 -2.17 7.09 12.46
N PHE A 213 -3.12 7.23 13.39
CA PHE A 213 -4.52 6.88 13.12
C PHE A 213 -5.10 7.68 11.95
N VAL A 214 -4.71 8.95 11.82
CA VAL A 214 -5.17 9.81 10.71
C VAL A 214 -4.56 9.38 9.39
N GLY A 215 -3.27 9.02 9.37
CA GLY A 215 -2.63 8.44 8.19
C GLY A 215 -3.26 7.11 7.76
N MET A 216 -3.60 6.25 8.72
CA MET A 216 -4.33 5.00 8.46
C MET A 216 -5.72 5.27 7.88
N LEU A 217 -6.45 6.24 8.42
CA LEU A 217 -7.78 6.62 7.95
C LEU A 217 -7.73 7.11 6.49
N LEU A 218 -6.78 7.99 6.17
CA LEU A 218 -6.55 8.47 4.80
C LEU A 218 -6.22 7.32 3.84
N LEU A 219 -5.34 6.40 4.25
CA LEU A 219 -5.02 5.23 3.46
C LEU A 219 -6.27 4.35 3.22
N GLY A 220 -7.08 4.13 4.26
CA GLY A 220 -8.33 3.39 4.17
C GLY A 220 -9.35 4.03 3.24
N LEU A 221 -9.53 5.35 3.31
CA LEU A 221 -10.39 6.10 2.39
C LEU A 221 -9.90 5.94 0.94
N THR A 222 -8.59 6.02 0.73
CA THR A 222 -7.99 5.86 -0.60
C THR A 222 -8.27 4.48 -1.17
N TYR A 223 -8.04 3.44 -0.38
CA TYR A 223 -8.26 2.06 -0.78
C TYR A 223 -9.74 1.80 -1.05
N MET A 224 -10.64 2.38 -0.25
CA MET A 224 -12.07 2.33 -0.52
C MET A 224 -12.44 3.03 -1.83
N ILE A 225 -11.96 4.25 -2.09
CA ILE A 225 -12.25 4.98 -3.34
C ILE A 225 -11.76 4.18 -4.56
N ILE A 226 -10.54 3.63 -4.49
CA ILE A 226 -9.97 2.80 -5.55
C ILE A 226 -10.80 1.52 -5.74
N SER A 227 -11.27 0.90 -4.65
CA SER A 227 -12.09 -0.32 -4.69
C SER A 227 -13.52 -0.08 -5.21
N PHE A 228 -14.17 1.03 -4.82
CA PHE A 228 -15.51 1.38 -5.29
C PHE A 228 -15.56 1.66 -6.79
N LYS A 229 -14.49 2.24 -7.35
CA LYS A 229 -14.33 2.37 -8.81
C LYS A 229 -14.48 1.01 -9.51
N GLU A 230 -14.08 -0.09 -8.89
CA GLU A 230 -14.18 -1.43 -9.47
C GLU A 230 -15.60 -2.00 -9.48
N GLN A 231 -16.52 -1.50 -8.65
CA GLN A 231 -17.90 -2.00 -8.56
C GLN A 231 -18.80 -1.51 -9.71
N HIS A 232 -18.44 -0.38 -10.34
CA HIS A 232 -19.18 0.23 -11.46
C HIS A 232 -18.68 -0.22 -12.85
N ARG A 233 -17.81 -1.23 -12.90
CA ARG A 233 -17.53 -2.04 -14.09
C ARG A 233 -18.56 -3.16 -14.22
#